data_AF-A0A966YM93-F1
#
_entry.id   AF-A0A966YM93-F1
#
_cell.length_a   1.000
_cell.length_b   1.000
_cell.length_c   1.000
_cell.angle_alpha   90.00
_cell.angle_beta   90.00
_cell.angle_gamma   90.00
#
_symmetry.space_group_name_H-M   'P 1'
#
loop_
_entity.id
_entity.type
_entity.pdbx_description
1 polymer ?
#
loop_
_entity_poly.entity_id
_entity_poly.type
_entity_poly.pdbx_seq_one_letter_code
_entity_poly.pdbx_strand_id
1 'polypeptide(L)'
;MVRLLLPLALALVACLYAAVGHAGATGYIAVMGLFGIAPQTIRPTALILNAVVGVIATVQFARAGHLRHQLLLPLTVTSVPAAAIGGWLQLPTAAFEGLVGTMLLFSAA
;
A
#
# COMPACT_ATOMS: atom_id res chain seq x y z
N MET A 1 14.78 23.98 7.75
CA MET A 1 15.19 22.96 6.74
C MET A 1 14.50 21.61 6.93
N VAL A 2 14.46 21.01 8.13
CA VAL A 2 13.89 19.65 8.34
C VAL A 2 12.39 19.52 8.01
N ARG A 3 11.59 20.59 8.18
CA ARG A 3 10.14 20.57 7.97
C ARG A 3 9.69 20.20 6.54
N LEU A 4 10.51 20.48 5.50
CA LEU A 4 10.18 20.13 4.12
C LEU A 4 10.74 18.77 3.68
N LEU A 5 11.66 18.18 4.44
CA LEU A 5 12.36 16.97 4.00
C LEU A 5 11.42 15.76 3.96
N LEU A 6 10.57 15.62 4.99
CA LEU A 6 9.57 14.55 5.06
C LEU A 6 8.56 14.59 3.90
N PRO A 7 7.83 15.69 3.63
CA PRO A 7 6.87 15.73 2.53
C PRO A 7 7.55 15.56 1.17
N LEU A 8 8.79 16.06 1.00
CA LEU A 8 9.55 15.86 -0.24
C LEU A 8 9.93 14.39 -0.43
N ALA A 9 10.38 13.71 0.62
CA ALA A 9 10.70 12.29 0.57
C ALA A 9 9.45 11.45 0.27
N LEU A 10 8.31 11.75 0.90
CA LEU A 10 7.04 11.08 0.62
C LEU A 10 6.57 11.32 -0.82
N ALA A 11 6.68 12.55 -1.32
CA ALA A 11 6.35 12.88 -2.71
C ALA A 11 7.25 12.13 -3.69
N LEU A 12 8.54 11.99 -3.39
CA LEU A 12 9.49 11.24 -4.20
C LEU A 12 9.12 9.75 -4.24
N VAL A 13 8.86 9.12 -3.09
CA VAL A 13 8.41 7.71 -3.03
C VAL A 13 7.10 7.53 -3.80
N ALA A 14 6.13 8.44 -3.63
CA ALA A 14 4.85 8.36 -4.32
C ALA A 14 5.00 8.50 -5.83
N CYS A 15 5.89 9.39 -6.28
CA CYS A 15 6.21 9.55 -7.70
C CYS A 15 6.82 8.28 -8.28
N LEU A 16 7.79 7.67 -7.58
CA LEU A 16 8.43 6.42 -8.02
C LEU A 16 7.43 5.26 -8.10
N TYR A 17 6.57 5.12 -7.08
CA TYR A 17 5.50 4.11 -7.08
C TYR A 17 4.49 4.35 -8.21
N ALA A 18 4.06 5.59 -8.44
CA ALA A 18 3.16 5.93 -9.54
C ALA A 18 3.79 5.71 -10.92
N ALA A 19 5.09 5.98 -11.09
CA ALA A 19 5.80 5.79 -12.35
C ALA A 19 5.83 4.32 -12.80
N VAL A 20 5.97 3.39 -11.85
CA VAL A 20 5.92 1.94 -12.11
C VAL A 20 4.47 1.41 -12.07
N GLY A 21 3.52 2.17 -11.53
CA GLY A 21 2.14 1.75 -11.30
C GLY A 21 1.98 0.81 -10.10
N HIS A 22 2.95 0.79 -9.18
CA HIS A 22 2.96 -0.08 -8.01
C HIS A 22 2.35 0.62 -6.79
N ALA A 23 1.14 0.21 -6.38
CA ALA A 23 0.50 0.71 -5.17
C ALA A 23 1.07 0.02 -3.90
N GLY A 24 2.31 0.36 -3.53
CA GLY A 24 2.96 -0.10 -2.30
C GLY A 24 2.84 0.88 -1.13
N ALA A 25 2.73 0.37 0.10
CA ALA A 25 2.76 1.21 1.32
C ALA A 25 4.14 1.22 2.03
N THR A 26 5.01 0.27 1.70
CA THR A 26 6.26 -0.02 2.44
C THR A 26 7.24 1.15 2.45
N GLY A 27 7.41 1.84 1.32
CA GLY A 27 8.29 3.01 1.23
C GLY A 27 7.86 4.18 2.12
N TYR A 28 6.55 4.46 2.20
CA TYR A 28 6.02 5.52 3.07
C TYR A 28 6.20 5.16 4.55
N ILE A 29 5.94 3.90 4.91
CA ILE A 29 6.12 3.40 6.27
C ILE A 29 7.59 3.51 6.69
N ALA A 30 8.52 3.12 5.81
CA ALA A 30 9.96 3.22 6.08
C ALA A 30 10.39 4.68 6.28
N VAL A 31 10.02 5.59 5.37
CA VAL A 31 10.36 7.02 5.49
C VAL A 31 9.77 7.62 6.77
N MET A 32 8.48 7.41 7.05
CA MET A 32 7.88 7.96 8.27
C MET A 32 8.45 7.33 9.55
N GLY A 33 8.81 6.05 9.52
CA GLY A 33 9.48 5.36 10.62
C GLY A 33 10.86 5.93 10.92
N LEU A 34 11.67 6.21 9.89
CA LEU A 34 12.98 6.87 10.03
C LEU A 34 12.88 8.28 10.61
N PHE A 35 11.78 8.99 10.35
CA PHE A 35 11.49 10.30 10.92
C PHE A 35 10.82 10.24 12.30
N GLY A 36 10.65 9.05 12.88
CA GLY A 36 10.09 8.86 14.23
C GLY A 36 8.60 9.19 14.34
N ILE A 37 7.84 9.11 13.24
CA ILE A 37 6.40 9.36 13.26
C ILE A 37 5.68 8.22 14.00
N ALA A 38 4.70 8.56 14.83
CA ALA A 38 3.95 7.58 15.61
C ALA A 38 3.15 6.62 14.69
N PRO A 39 3.06 5.30 15.01
CA PRO A 39 2.35 4.32 14.18
C PRO A 39 0.89 4.67 13.89
N GLN A 40 0.23 5.36 14.82
CA GLN A 40 -1.15 5.83 14.69
C GLN A 40 -1.33 6.83 13.54
N THR A 41 -0.28 7.57 13.19
CA THR A 41 -0.24 8.51 12.06
C THR A 41 0.30 7.85 10.79
N ILE A 42 1.27 6.94 10.93
CA ILE A 42 1.87 6.22 9.78
C ILE A 42 0.82 5.45 9.00
N ARG A 43 0.02 4.62 9.69
CA ARG A 43 -0.96 3.73 9.04
C ARG A 43 -1.97 4.48 8.15
N PRO A 44 -2.73 5.47 8.65
CA PRO A 44 -3.70 6.19 7.82
C PRO A 44 -3.01 7.02 6.73
N THR A 45 -1.84 7.62 7.00
CA THR A 45 -1.12 8.42 5.99
C THR A 45 -0.63 7.55 4.84
N ALA A 46 -0.03 6.40 5.14
CA ALA A 46 0.42 5.44 4.13
C ALA A 46 -0.75 4.90 3.31
N LEU A 47 -1.90 4.63 3.94
CA LEU A 47 -3.11 4.18 3.25
C LEU A 47 -3.62 5.22 2.25
N ILE A 48 -3.71 6.49 2.65
CA ILE A 48 -4.15 7.60 1.78
C ILE A 48 -3.21 7.76 0.60
N LEU A 49 -1.90 7.84 0.85
CA LEU A 49 -0.89 7.96 -0.22
C LEU A 49 -0.96 6.78 -1.19
N ASN A 50 -1.13 5.57 -0.67
CA ASN A 50 -1.21 4.38 -1.49
C ASN A 50 -2.48 4.35 -2.34
N ALA A 51 -3.61 4.79 -1.79
CA ALA A 51 -4.87 4.93 -2.54
C ALA A 51 -4.72 5.94 -3.69
N VAL A 52 -4.10 7.11 -3.44
CA VAL A 52 -3.85 8.13 -4.48
C VAL A 52 -3.02 7.56 -5.61
N VAL A 53 -1.89 6.89 -5.30
CA VAL A 53 -1.03 6.27 -6.31
C VAL A 53 -1.77 5.16 -7.07
N GLY A 54 -2.56 4.34 -6.37
CA GLY A 54 -3.39 3.29 -6.99
C GLY A 54 -4.44 3.85 -7.95
N VAL A 55 -5.09 4.97 -7.61
CA VAL A 55 -6.04 5.65 -8.51
C VAL A 55 -5.32 6.20 -9.74
N ILE A 56 -4.18 6.86 -9.58
CA ILE A 56 -3.38 7.36 -10.71
C ILE A 56 -3.03 6.22 -11.66
N ALA A 57 -2.49 5.11 -11.14
CA ALA A 57 -2.16 3.93 -11.93
C ALA A 57 -3.41 3.38 -12.65
N THR A 58 -4.52 3.22 -11.94
CA THR A 58 -5.78 2.70 -12.49
C THR A 58 -6.29 3.58 -13.64
N VAL A 59 -6.28 4.92 -13.48
CA VAL A 59 -6.69 5.87 -14.52
C VAL A 59 -5.76 5.78 -15.73
N GLN A 60 -4.46 5.67 -15.53
CA GLN A 60 -3.49 5.53 -16.62
C GLN A 60 -3.73 4.23 -17.42
N PHE A 61 -3.94 3.09 -16.74
CA PHE A 61 -4.27 1.82 -17.39
C PHE A 61 -5.63 1.85 -18.09
N ALA A 62 -6.62 2.55 -17.52
CA ALA A 62 -7.93 2.77 -18.14
C ALA A 62 -7.80 3.55 -19.45
N ARG A 63 -7.05 4.66 -19.43
CA ARG A 63 -6.81 5.50 -20.62
C ARG A 63 -6.01 4.78 -21.70
N ALA A 64 -5.12 3.87 -21.32
CA ALA A 64 -4.35 3.04 -22.25
C ALA A 64 -5.15 1.86 -22.82
N GLY A 65 -6.41 1.64 -22.40
CA GLY A 65 -7.25 0.54 -22.90
C GLY A 65 -6.85 -0.85 -22.39
N HIS A 66 -5.95 -0.94 -21.40
CA HIS A 66 -5.50 -2.21 -20.82
C HIS A 66 -6.43 -2.73 -19.72
N LEU A 67 -7.51 -2.01 -19.45
CA LEU A 67 -8.43 -2.29 -18.35
C LEU A 67 -9.51 -3.30 -18.77
N ARG A 68 -9.31 -4.58 -18.43
CA ARG A 68 -10.28 -5.65 -18.73
C ARG A 68 -11.40 -5.69 -17.69
N HIS A 69 -12.54 -5.09 -18.00
CA HIS A 69 -13.71 -5.06 -17.10
C HIS A 69 -14.17 -6.45 -16.63
N GLN A 70 -14.03 -7.48 -17.48
CA GLN A 70 -14.35 -8.87 -17.15
C GLN A 70 -13.52 -9.44 -15.99
N LEU A 71 -12.31 -8.94 -15.79
CA LEU A 71 -11.42 -9.36 -14.70
C LEU A 71 -11.55 -8.43 -13.49
N LEU A 72 -11.76 -7.14 -13.75
CA LEU A 72 -11.83 -6.11 -12.72
C LEU A 72 -13.04 -6.25 -11.80
N LEU A 73 -14.21 -6.52 -12.38
CA LEU A 73 -15.45 -6.72 -11.62
C LEU A 73 -15.38 -7.88 -10.62
N PRO A 74 -15.02 -9.11 -11.02
CA PRO A 74 -14.90 -10.20 -10.05
C PRO A 74 -13.80 -9.92 -9.04
N LEU A 75 -12.68 -9.31 -9.45
CA LEU A 75 -11.60 -8.97 -8.54
C LEU A 75 -12.04 -7.96 -7.49
N THR A 76 -12.71 -6.87 -7.85
CA THR A 76 -13.14 -5.84 -6.87
C THR A 76 -14.22 -6.35 -5.94
N VAL A 77 -15.22 -7.06 -6.47
CA VAL A 77 -16.32 -7.61 -5.68
C VAL A 77 -15.84 -8.65 -4.67
N THR A 78 -14.80 -9.43 -5.00
CA THR A 78 -14.25 -10.43 -4.07
C THR A 78 -13.17 -9.87 -3.15
N SER A 79 -12.27 -9.01 -3.66
CA SER A 79 -11.13 -8.50 -2.88
C SER A 79 -11.53 -7.47 -1.82
N VAL A 80 -12.47 -6.57 -2.11
CA VAL A 80 -12.91 -5.53 -1.16
C VAL A 80 -13.48 -6.13 0.13
N PRO A 81 -14.46 -7.06 0.11
CA PRO A 81 -14.96 -7.68 1.33
C PRO A 81 -13.90 -8.57 2.01
N ALA A 82 -13.09 -9.31 1.24
CA ALA A 82 -12.02 -10.12 1.82
C ALA A 82 -10.98 -9.26 2.58
N ALA A 83 -10.61 -8.10 2.01
CA ALA A 83 -9.72 -7.14 2.66
C ALA A 83 -10.36 -6.52 3.90
N ALA A 84 -11.66 -6.24 3.88
CA ALA A 84 -12.38 -5.74 5.05
C ALA A 84 -12.40 -6.77 6.19
N ILE A 85 -12.71 -8.04 5.87
CA ILE A 85 -12.68 -9.15 6.85
C ILE A 85 -11.27 -9.31 7.44
N GLY A 86 -10.24 -9.30 6.60
CA GLY A 86 -8.84 -9.36 7.05
C GLY A 86 -8.43 -8.17 7.91
N GLY A 87 -8.91 -6.97 7.59
CA GLY A 87 -8.63 -5.74 8.34
C GLY A 87 -9.34 -5.65 9.70
N TRP A 88 -10.47 -6.34 9.88
CA TRP A 88 -11.15 -6.47 11.17
C TRP A 88 -10.57 -7.54 12.08
N LEU A 89 -9.75 -8.44 11.54
CA LEU A 89 -9.12 -9.48 12.32
C LEU A 89 -8.04 -8.89 13.24
N GLN A 90 -8.30 -8.90 14.54
CA GLN A 90 -7.33 -8.50 15.56
C GLN A 90 -6.57 -9.75 16.04
N LEU A 91 -5.44 -10.03 15.40
CA LEU A 91 -4.61 -11.17 15.80
C LEU A 91 -3.67 -10.80 16.96
N PRO A 92 -3.37 -11.74 17.86
CA PRO A 92 -2.23 -11.63 18.77
C PRO A 92 -0.93 -11.44 17.97
N THR A 93 -0.03 -10.57 18.46
CA THR A 93 1.22 -10.20 17.76
C THR A 93 2.03 -11.40 17.29
N ALA A 94 2.18 -12.44 18.14
CA ALA A 94 2.92 -13.65 17.79
C ALA A 94 2.30 -14.43 16.60
N ALA A 95 0.97 -14.48 16.51
CA ALA A 95 0.29 -15.14 15.40
C ALA A 95 0.44 -14.34 14.09
N PHE A 96 0.37 -13.01 14.17
CA PHE A 96 0.60 -12.14 13.02
C PHE A 96 2.04 -12.25 12.50
N GLU A 97 3.03 -12.17 13.38
CA GLU A 97 4.45 -12.31 13.01
C GLU A 97 4.77 -13.68 12.43
N GLY A 98 4.21 -14.75 13.01
CA GLY A 98 4.33 -16.10 12.46
C GLY A 98 3.75 -16.21 11.05
N LEU A 99 2.55 -15.67 10.84
CA LEU A 99 1.88 -15.70 9.53
C LEU A 99 2.68 -14.91 8.48
N VAL A 100 3.10 -13.68 8.80
CA VAL A 100 3.95 -12.87 7.90
C VAL A 100 5.27 -13.57 7.60
N GLY A 101 5.94 -14.11 8.62
CA GLY A 101 7.19 -14.84 8.44
C GLY A 101 7.06 -16.04 7.51
N THR A 102 6.00 -16.85 7.67
CA THR A 102 5.74 -17.99 6.77
C THR A 102 5.46 -17.54 5.34
N MET A 103 4.68 -16.47 5.14
CA MET A 103 4.44 -15.89 3.82
C MET A 103 5.72 -15.39 3.15
N LEU A 104 6.63 -14.78 3.92
CA LEU A 104 7.93 -14.35 3.41
C LEU A 104 8.82 -15.53 3.01
N LEU A 105 8.79 -16.64 3.75
CA LEU A 105 9.50 -17.87 3.38
C LEU A 105 8.97 -18.45 2.06
N PHE A 106 7.64 -18.50 1.89
CA PHE A 106 7.03 -18.94 0.63
C PHE A 106 7.34 -17.99 -0.53
N SER A 107 7.40 -16.68 -0.31
CA SER A 107 7.73 -15.72 -1.37
C SER A 107 9.20 -15.81 -1.80
N ALA A 108 10.09 -16.28 -0.93
CA ALA A 108 11.51 -16.42 -1.22
C ALA A 108 11.88 -17.77 -1.84
N ALA A 109 10.99 -18.76 -1.77
CA ALA A 109 11.14 -20.10 -2.33
C ALA A 109 10.63 -20.16 -3.78
#